data_AF-Q5DG28-F1
#
_entry.id   AF-Q5DG28-F1
#
_cell.length_a   1.000
_cell.length_b   1.000
_cell.length_c   1.000
_cell.angle_alpha   90.00
_cell.angle_beta   90.00
_cell.angle_gamma   90.00
#
_symmetry.space_group_name_H-M   'P 1'
#
loop_
_entity.id
_entity.type
_entity.pdbx_description
1 polymer ?
#
loop_
_entity_poly.entity_id
_entity_poly.type
_entity_poly.pdbx_seq_one_letter_code
_entity_poly.pdbx_strand_id
1 'polypeptide(L)'
;MLKRLFILIVILGVNEVTLGLENSVSPLKQPNCRLLCGTCLCLARITQRFLEFEPFIPIMSEIISPLCHLIPKEEWKNKCLDVTDNLPEKIIQFAEHMNILDECSKLGMCQKPFNVKF
;
A
#
# COMPACT_ATOMS: atom_id res chain seq x y z
N MET A 1 3.03 21.57 4.33
CA MET A 1 2.13 21.38 5.47
C MET A 1 1.46 20.00 5.46
N LEU A 2 0.79 19.60 4.37
CA LEU A 2 0.06 18.32 4.27
C LEU A 2 0.91 17.04 4.45
N LYS A 3 2.15 17.01 3.94
CA LYS A 3 3.08 15.88 4.13
C LYS A 3 3.42 15.58 5.59
N ARG A 4 3.50 16.60 6.44
CA ARG A 4 3.77 16.43 7.88
C ARG A 4 2.55 15.90 8.62
N LEU A 5 1.35 16.29 8.17
CA LEU A 5 0.08 15.81 8.72
C LEU A 5 -0.12 14.32 8.41
N PHE A 6 0.20 13.88 7.18
CA PHE A 6 0.14 12.47 6.80
C PHE A 6 1.09 11.59 7.63
N ILE A 7 2.32 12.05 7.88
CA ILE A 7 3.28 11.34 8.72
C ILE A 7 2.77 11.23 10.17
N LEU A 8 2.16 12.30 10.71
CA LEU A 8 1.59 12.27 12.06
C LEU A 8 0.41 11.30 12.18
N ILE A 9 -0.47 11.24 11.17
CA ILE A 9 -1.60 10.30 11.15
C ILE A 9 -1.12 8.85 11.10
N VAL A 10 -0.07 8.56 10.31
CA VAL A 10 0.53 7.22 10.27
C VAL A 10 1.18 6.85 11.60
N ILE A 11 1.92 7.76 12.24
CA ILE A 11 2.54 7.51 13.56
C ILE A 11 1.48 7.30 14.65
N LEU A 12 0.44 8.13 14.67
CA LEU A 12 -0.64 8.03 15.66
C LEU A 12 -1.51 6.80 15.46
N GLY A 13 -1.79 6.42 14.20
CA GLY A 13 -2.53 5.20 13.87
C GLY A 13 -1.76 3.91 14.22
N VAL A 14 -0.43 3.94 14.16
CA VAL A 14 0.41 2.82 14.65
C VAL A 14 0.35 2.69 16.17
N ASN A 15 0.24 3.81 16.90
CA ASN A 15 0.19 3.79 18.37
C ASN A 15 -1.11 3.16 18.92
N GLU A 16 -2.27 3.37 18.28
CA GLU A 16 -3.53 2.74 18.74
C GLU A 16 -3.52 1.22 18.57
N VAL A 17 -2.86 0.70 17.53
CA VAL A 17 -2.73 -0.75 17.33
C VAL A 17 -1.76 -1.39 18.33
N THR A 18 -0.80 -0.61 18.86
CA THR A 18 0.19 -1.11 19.84
C THR A 18 -0.26 -1.08 21.30
N LEU A 19 -1.27 -0.28 21.67
CA LEU A 19 -1.72 -0.16 23.06
C LEU A 19 -2.47 -1.41 23.60
N GLY A 20 -2.74 -2.40 22.76
CA GLY A 20 -3.28 -3.71 23.16
C GLY A 20 -2.22 -4.79 23.43
N LEU A 21 -0.91 -4.49 23.27
CA LEU A 21 0.17 -5.49 23.36
C LEU A 21 1.24 -5.12 24.40
N GLU A 22 0.89 -4.30 25.40
CA GLU A 22 1.75 -4.06 26.56
C GLU A 22 1.53 -5.16 27.60
N ASN A 23 2.18 -6.31 27.41
CA ASN A 23 2.63 -7.21 28.49
C ASN A 23 3.41 -8.40 27.90
N SER A 24 4.56 -8.14 27.24
CA SER A 24 5.71 -9.07 27.11
C SER A 24 6.67 -8.69 25.97
N VAL A 25 7.10 -7.43 25.88
CA VAL A 25 8.17 -7.07 24.93
C VAL A 25 9.53 -7.28 25.60
N SER A 26 10.06 -8.49 25.47
CA SER A 26 11.51 -8.74 25.60
C SER A 26 12.28 -7.80 24.65
N PRO A 27 13.54 -7.42 24.95
CA PRO A 27 14.31 -6.56 24.05
C PRO A 27 14.31 -7.20 22.66
N LEU A 28 13.72 -6.54 21.67
CA LEU A 28 13.55 -7.08 20.33
C LEU A 28 14.94 -7.43 19.77
N LYS A 29 15.30 -8.70 19.90
CA LYS A 29 16.38 -9.36 19.19
C LYS A 29 16.15 -9.02 17.72
N GLN A 30 17.16 -8.37 17.12
CA GLN A 30 17.20 -7.92 15.73
C GLN A 30 16.27 -8.79 14.86
N PRO A 31 15.18 -8.23 14.30
CA PRO A 31 14.17 -9.05 13.65
C PRO A 31 14.83 -9.87 12.57
N ASN A 32 14.63 -11.18 12.62
CA ASN A 32 15.26 -12.12 11.69
C ASN A 32 14.95 -11.63 10.27
N CYS A 33 15.93 -11.08 9.53
CA CYS A 33 15.68 -10.41 8.25
C CYS A 33 14.90 -11.31 7.27
N ARG A 34 15.06 -12.63 7.42
CA ARG A 34 14.31 -13.66 6.70
C ARG A 34 12.80 -13.65 6.99
N LEU A 35 12.41 -13.45 8.25
CA LEU A 35 11.00 -13.36 8.65
C LEU A 35 10.37 -12.09 8.09
N LEU A 36 11.02 -10.93 8.22
CA LEU A 36 10.51 -9.67 7.66
C LEU A 36 10.35 -9.74 6.15
N CYS A 37 11.34 -10.30 5.44
CA CYS A 37 11.24 -10.51 4.01
C CYS A 37 10.09 -11.46 3.67
N GLY A 38 9.97 -12.60 4.36
CA GLY A 38 8.90 -13.55 4.16
C GLY A 38 7.51 -12.95 4.36
N THR A 39 7.32 -12.15 5.41
CA THR A 39 6.07 -11.43 5.68
C THR A 39 5.77 -10.41 4.59
N CYS A 40 6.75 -9.62 4.16
CA CYS A 40 6.56 -8.67 3.07
C CYS A 40 6.13 -9.35 1.77
N LEU A 41 6.84 -10.41 1.37
CA LEU A 41 6.53 -11.14 0.15
C LEU A 41 5.12 -11.74 0.20
N CYS A 42 4.71 -12.25 1.37
CA CYS A 42 3.37 -12.79 1.57
C CYS A 42 2.30 -11.70 1.42
N LEU A 43 2.45 -10.58 2.14
CA LEU A 43 1.50 -9.47 2.07
C LEU A 43 1.43 -8.87 0.66
N ALA A 44 2.57 -8.65 0.01
CA ALA A 44 2.64 -8.12 -1.34
C ALA A 44 1.96 -9.06 -2.37
N ARG A 45 2.08 -10.39 -2.23
CA ARG A 45 1.35 -11.36 -3.07
C ARG A 45 -0.16 -11.30 -2.86
N ILE A 46 -0.60 -11.18 -1.61
CA ILE A 46 -2.02 -11.04 -1.28
C ILE A 46 -2.55 -9.74 -1.88
N THR A 47 -1.81 -8.63 -1.73
CA THR A 47 -2.15 -7.34 -2.33
C THR A 47 -2.19 -7.43 -3.85
N GLN A 48 -1.20 -8.04 -4.50
CA GLN A 48 -1.19 -8.20 -5.95
C GLN A 48 -2.45 -8.94 -6.43
N ARG A 49 -2.78 -10.09 -5.82
CA ARG A 49 -4.02 -10.82 -6.15
C ARG A 49 -5.28 -9.99 -5.90
N PHE A 50 -5.33 -9.25 -4.80
CA PHE A 50 -6.46 -8.39 -4.49
C PHE A 50 -6.66 -7.34 -5.59
N LEU A 51 -5.57 -6.70 -6.04
CA LEU A 51 -5.63 -5.69 -7.09
C LEU A 51 -5.95 -6.28 -8.48
N GLU A 52 -5.59 -7.54 -8.74
CA GLU A 52 -5.88 -8.23 -10.01
C GLU A 52 -7.32 -8.76 -10.09
N PHE A 53 -7.84 -9.33 -9.01
CA PHE A 53 -9.06 -10.15 -9.08
C PHE A 53 -10.24 -9.60 -8.29
N GLU A 54 -10.02 -8.75 -7.28
CA GLU A 54 -11.13 -8.25 -6.47
C GLU A 54 -11.80 -7.06 -7.16
N PRO A 55 -13.13 -7.12 -7.40
CA PRO A 55 -13.85 -6.06 -8.09
C PRO A 55 -14.02 -4.81 -7.22
N PHE A 56 -13.42 -4.75 -6.04
CA PHE A 56 -13.52 -3.64 -5.11
C PHE A 56 -13.14 -2.29 -5.77
N ILE A 57 -12.01 -2.23 -6.47
CA ILE A 57 -11.53 -1.01 -7.12
C ILE A 57 -12.48 -0.51 -8.22
N PRO A 58 -12.89 -1.33 -9.21
CA PRO A 58 -13.85 -0.87 -10.23
C PRO A 58 -15.20 -0.50 -9.63
N ILE A 59 -15.73 -1.29 -8.68
CA ILE A 59 -17.00 -0.99 -8.01
C ILE A 59 -16.95 0.36 -7.27
N MET A 60 -15.89 0.60 -6.49
CA MET A 60 -15.75 1.87 -5.77
C MET A 60 -15.61 3.05 -6.73
N SER A 61 -14.97 2.87 -7.88
CA SER A 61 -14.81 3.91 -8.89
C SER A 61 -16.16 4.26 -9.55
N GLU A 62 -16.98 3.26 -9.86
CA GLU A 62 -18.35 3.44 -10.35
C GLU A 62 -19.24 4.17 -9.34
N ILE A 63 -19.08 3.89 -8.05
CA ILE A 63 -19.84 4.55 -6.97
C ILE A 63 -19.40 6.02 -6.80
N ILE A 64 -18.10 6.31 -6.93
CA ILE A 64 -17.55 7.65 -6.69
C ILE A 64 -17.72 8.56 -7.91
N SER A 65 -17.70 8.04 -9.14
CA SER A 65 -17.79 8.84 -10.37
C SER A 65 -19.00 9.80 -10.39
N PRO A 66 -20.23 9.37 -10.01
CA PRO A 66 -21.38 10.28 -9.87
C PRO A 66 -21.16 11.41 -8.86
N LEU A 67 -20.41 11.16 -7.79
CA LEU A 67 -20.12 12.17 -6.76
C LEU A 67 -19.17 13.25 -7.27
N CYS A 68 -18.34 12.96 -8.27
CA CYS A 68 -17.47 13.95 -8.92
C CYS A 68 -18.28 15.10 -9.56
N HIS A 69 -19.51 14.82 -10.02
CA HIS A 69 -20.40 15.84 -10.60
C HIS A 69 -20.95 16.82 -9.56
N LEU A 70 -20.84 16.52 -8.26
CA LEU A 70 -21.22 17.42 -7.18
C LEU A 70 -20.15 18.46 -6.87
N ILE A 71 -18.95 18.34 -7.46
CA ILE A 71 -17.82 19.25 -7.23
C ILE A 71 -18.02 20.54 -8.05
N PRO A 72 -18.18 21.72 -7.42
CA PRO A 72 -18.54 22.95 -8.13
C PRO A 72 -17.43 23.52 -9.02
N LYS A 73 -16.16 23.23 -8.67
CA LYS A 73 -15.00 23.72 -9.42
C LYS A 73 -14.62 22.73 -10.51
N GLU A 74 -14.69 23.17 -11.76
CA GLU A 74 -14.46 22.31 -12.94
C GLU A 74 -13.10 21.61 -12.94
N GLU A 75 -12.04 22.29 -12.48
CA GLU A 75 -10.71 21.68 -12.35
C GLU A 75 -10.72 20.43 -11.43
N TRP A 76 -11.42 20.51 -10.30
CA TRP A 76 -11.47 19.43 -9.31
C TRP A 76 -12.44 18.32 -9.73
N LYS A 77 -13.54 18.67 -10.38
CA LYS A 77 -14.44 17.72 -11.04
C LYS A 77 -13.67 16.90 -12.08
N ASN A 78 -12.91 17.54 -12.96
CA ASN A 78 -12.15 16.85 -13.99
C ASN A 78 -11.06 15.95 -13.40
N LYS A 79 -10.38 16.37 -12.34
CA LYS A 79 -9.42 15.50 -11.62
C LYS A 79 -10.10 14.30 -10.96
N CYS A 80 -11.29 14.49 -10.40
CA CYS A 80 -12.05 13.41 -9.79
C CYS A 80 -12.47 12.37 -10.84
N LEU A 81 -13.03 12.83 -11.96
CA LEU A 81 -13.42 11.97 -13.09
C LEU A 81 -12.21 11.24 -13.69
N ASP A 82 -11.09 11.94 -13.91
CA ASP A 82 -9.85 11.31 -14.39
C ASP A 82 -9.38 10.17 -13.47
N VAL A 83 -9.52 10.35 -12.15
CA VAL A 83 -9.19 9.30 -11.19
C VAL A 83 -10.20 8.15 -11.28
N THR A 84 -11.51 8.41 -11.22
CA THR A 84 -12.50 7.32 -11.22
C THR A 84 -12.51 6.53 -12.53
N ASP A 85 -12.27 7.19 -13.65
CA ASP A 85 -12.38 6.54 -14.96
C ASP A 85 -11.12 5.74 -15.29
N ASN A 86 -9.93 6.23 -14.87
CA ASN A 86 -8.66 5.62 -15.26
C ASN A 86 -7.96 4.82 -14.15
N LEU A 87 -8.32 5.02 -12.87
CA LEU A 87 -7.66 4.34 -11.76
C LEU A 87 -7.86 2.81 -11.79
N PRO A 88 -9.04 2.26 -12.12
CA PRO A 88 -9.22 0.81 -12.18
C PRO A 88 -8.23 0.12 -13.13
N GLU A 89 -8.15 0.61 -14.37
CA GLU A 89 -7.24 0.05 -15.38
C GLU A 89 -5.78 0.22 -14.96
N LYS A 90 -5.39 1.39 -14.45
CA LYS A 90 -4.03 1.65 -13.96
C LYS A 90 -3.64 0.74 -12.80
N ILE A 91 -4.57 0.42 -11.90
CA ILE A 91 -4.31 -0.48 -10.78
C ILE A 91 -4.11 -1.92 -11.25
N ILE A 92 -4.93 -2.39 -12.19
CA ILE A 92 -4.79 -3.73 -12.77
C ILE A 92 -3.44 -3.84 -13.49
N GLN A 93 -3.12 -2.87 -14.37
CA GLN A 93 -1.83 -2.83 -15.06
C GLN A 93 -0.65 -2.79 -14.08
N PHE A 94 -0.76 -2.00 -13.01
CA PHE A 94 0.27 -1.96 -11.97
C PHE A 94 0.44 -3.32 -11.27
N ALA A 95 -0.66 -4.00 -10.96
CA ALA A 95 -0.63 -5.30 -10.29
C ALA A 95 0.00 -6.38 -11.18
N GLU A 96 -0.35 -6.44 -12.46
CA GLU A 96 0.22 -7.38 -13.44
C GLU A 96 1.75 -7.23 -13.59
N HIS A 97 2.25 -6.00 -13.50
CA HIS A 97 3.68 -5.69 -13.67
C HIS A 97 4.44 -5.54 -12.34
N MET A 98 3.79 -5.83 -11.20
CA MET A 98 4.40 -5.68 -9.89
C MET A 98 5.50 -6.73 -9.67
N ASN A 99 6.74 -6.28 -9.51
CA ASN A 99 7.82 -7.13 -9.01
C ASN A 99 7.85 -7.10 -7.48
N ILE A 100 7.17 -8.06 -6.85
CA ILE A 100 7.05 -8.19 -5.39
C ILE A 100 8.41 -8.17 -4.68
N LEU A 101 9.44 -8.82 -5.23
CA LEU A 101 10.76 -8.85 -4.60
C LEU A 101 11.40 -7.47 -4.61
N ASP A 102 11.29 -6.74 -5.72
CA ASP A 102 11.79 -5.37 -5.81
C ASP A 102 11.04 -4.43 -4.86
N GLU A 103 9.72 -4.56 -4.74
CA GLU A 103 8.93 -3.75 -3.79
C GLU A 103 9.35 -4.02 -2.34
N CYS A 104 9.45 -5.29 -1.94
CA CYS A 104 9.94 -5.65 -0.61
C CYS A 104 11.40 -5.25 -0.37
N SER A 105 12.21 -5.17 -1.43
CA SER A 105 13.59 -4.67 -1.34
C SER A 105 13.65 -3.15 -1.19
N LYS A 106 12.79 -2.39 -1.89
CA LYS A 106 12.68 -0.92 -1.73
C LYS A 106 12.26 -0.54 -0.31
N LEU A 107 11.43 -1.37 0.33
CA LEU A 107 11.04 -1.22 1.73
C LEU A 107 12.13 -1.64 2.73
N GLY A 108 13.27 -2.15 2.25
CA GLY A 108 14.36 -2.64 3.10
C GLY A 108 14.03 -3.93 3.85
N MET A 109 12.90 -4.57 3.55
CA MET A 109 12.43 -5.79 4.21
C MET A 109 13.10 -7.04 3.62
N CYS A 110 13.43 -7.01 2.33
CA CYS A 110 14.25 -8.00 1.67
C CYS A 110 15.59 -7.39 1.26
N GLN A 111 16.67 -8.16 1.40
CA GLN A 111 17.92 -7.83 0.72
C GLN A 111 17.79 -8.28 -0.73
N LYS A 112 18.12 -7.43 -1.70
CA LYS A 112 18.46 -7.92 -3.04
C LYS A 112 19.59 -8.93 -2.87
N PRO A 113 19.66 -10.00 -3.68
CA PRO A 113 20.81 -10.88 -3.65
C PRO A 113 22.05 -10.03 -3.95
N PHE A 114 22.77 -9.64 -2.91
CA PHE A 114 24.15 -9.26 -3.06
C PHE A 114 24.81 -10.52 -3.63
N ASN A 115 25.49 -10.38 -4.77
CA ASN A 115 26.40 -11.39 -5.30
C ASN A 115 27.42 -11.74 -4.21
N VAL A 116 27.08 -12.67 -3.31
CA VAL A 116 28.05 -13.32 -2.44
C VAL A 116 28.64 -14.42 -3.30
N LYS A 117 29.72 -14.07 -4.01
CA LYS A 117 30.69 -15.07 -4.46
C LYS A 117 31.22 -15.76 -3.21
N PHE A 118 30.86 -17.01 -3.02
CA PHE A 118 31.64 -17.95 -2.23
C PHE A 118 32.81 -18.45 -3.10
#